data_AF-A0A914V0A1-F1
#
_entry.id   AF-A0A914V0A1-F1
#
_cell.length_a   1.000
_cell.length_b   1.000
_cell.length_c   1.000
_cell.angle_alpha   90.00
_cell.angle_beta   90.00
_cell.angle_gamma   90.00
#
_symmetry.space_group_name_H-M   'P 1'
#
loop_
_entity.id
_entity.type
_entity.pdbx_description
1 polymer ?
#
loop_
_entity_poly.entity_id
_entity_poly.type
_entity_poly.pdbx_seq_one_letter_code
_entity_poly.pdbx_strand_id
1 'polypeptide(L)'
;MSQESASTSKAPVMSAEEKLHMAQLYADCREIVEGKFTSASRTTEDPKQKAFQRVADELMAMGVAIRTPKQVQQKINNLKKR
;
A
#
# COMPACT_ATOMS: atom_id res chain seq x y z
N MET A 1 10.40 -2.96 -43.34
CA MET A 1 10.82 -3.49 -42.03
C MET A 1 9.91 -2.87 -40.99
N SER A 2 9.02 -3.67 -40.40
CA SER A 2 7.96 -3.19 -39.50
C SER A 2 8.54 -2.83 -38.13
N GLN A 3 8.20 -1.63 -37.63
CA GLN A 3 8.48 -1.19 -36.27
C GLN A 3 7.64 -2.02 -35.29
N GLU A 4 8.26 -2.97 -34.60
CA GLU A 4 7.62 -3.69 -33.51
C GLU A 4 7.57 -2.76 -32.30
N SER A 5 6.35 -2.42 -31.91
CA SER A 5 6.06 -1.38 -30.94
C SER A 5 6.52 -1.77 -29.55
N ALA A 6 7.15 -0.81 -28.87
CA ALA A 6 7.51 -0.86 -27.47
C ALA A 6 6.32 -1.35 -26.62
N SER A 7 6.47 -2.55 -26.05
CA SER A 7 5.64 -3.03 -24.95
C SER A 7 5.87 -2.09 -23.77
N THR A 8 5.09 -1.02 -23.71
CA THR A 8 5.00 -0.16 -22.53
C THR A 8 4.33 -1.01 -21.47
N SER A 9 5.14 -1.69 -20.66
CA SER A 9 4.71 -2.39 -19.46
C SER A 9 4.01 -1.40 -18.54
N LYS A 10 2.71 -1.19 -18.76
CA LYS A 10 1.85 -0.45 -17.85
C LYS A 10 1.90 -1.23 -16.54
N ALA A 11 2.50 -0.64 -15.52
CA ALA A 11 2.47 -1.20 -14.18
C ALA A 11 1.02 -1.59 -13.86
N PRO A 12 0.75 -2.81 -13.38
CA PRO A 12 -0.60 -3.29 -13.14
C PRO A 12 -1.36 -2.26 -12.30
N VAL A 13 -2.37 -1.65 -12.91
CA VAL A 13 -3.22 -0.67 -12.25
C VAL A 13 -4.19 -1.46 -11.40
N MET A 14 -4.20 -1.20 -10.09
CA MET A 14 -5.14 -1.87 -9.20
C MET A 14 -6.58 -1.71 -9.71
N SER A 15 -7.34 -2.80 -9.70
CA SER A 15 -8.77 -2.83 -9.97
C SER A 15 -9.54 -2.01 -8.92
N ALA A 16 -10.82 -1.75 -9.18
CA ALA A 16 -11.67 -1.05 -8.22
C ALA A 16 -11.84 -1.85 -6.92
N GLU A 17 -11.97 -3.18 -7.03
CA GLU A 17 -12.09 -4.09 -5.89
C GLU A 17 -10.82 -4.12 -5.04
N GLU A 18 -9.64 -4.21 -5.68
CA GLU A 18 -8.36 -4.17 -4.96
C GLU A 18 -8.16 -2.84 -4.23
N LYS A 19 -8.58 -1.72 -4.82
CA LYS A 19 -8.53 -0.40 -4.18
C LYS A 19 -9.48 -0.32 -2.99
N LEU A 20 -10.69 -0.84 -3.13
CA LEU A 20 -11.68 -0.87 -2.06
C LEU A 20 -11.16 -1.71 -0.88
N HIS A 21 -10.63 -2.89 -1.17
CA HIS A 21 -10.08 -3.78 -0.15
C HIS A 21 -8.86 -3.15 0.55
N MET A 22 -7.94 -2.52 -0.20
CA MET A 22 -6.83 -1.78 0.39
C MET A 22 -7.32 -0.62 1.28
N ALA A 23 -8.38 0.08 0.89
CA ALA A 23 -8.96 1.14 1.70
C ALA A 23 -9.60 0.61 2.99
N GLN A 24 -10.24 -0.56 2.96
CA GLN A 24 -10.78 -1.24 4.13
C GLN A 24 -9.66 -1.67 5.09
N LEU A 25 -8.64 -2.38 4.58
CA LEU A 25 -7.47 -2.77 5.38
C LEU A 25 -6.75 -1.56 5.97
N TYR A 26 -6.69 -0.45 5.22
CA TYR A 26 -6.15 0.80 5.73
C TYR A 26 -7.02 1.42 6.81
N ALA A 27 -8.35 1.38 6.70
CA ALA A 27 -9.27 1.89 7.71
C ALA A 27 -9.06 1.21 9.06
N ASP A 28 -8.88 -0.12 9.06
CA ASP A 28 -8.60 -0.91 10.28
C ASP A 28 -7.30 -0.48 10.97
N CYS A 29 -6.30 -0.10 10.17
CA CYS A 29 -5.00 0.35 10.69
C CYS A 29 -4.88 1.88 10.78
N ARG A 30 -5.93 2.63 10.43
CA ARG A 30 -5.88 4.09 10.29
C ARG A 30 -5.53 4.75 11.61
N GLU A 31 -6.11 4.27 12.71
CA GLU A 31 -5.81 4.77 14.04
C GLU A 31 -4.34 4.59 14.39
N ILE A 32 -3.71 3.51 13.95
CA ILE A 32 -2.27 3.26 14.18
C ILE A 32 -1.41 4.19 13.32
N VAL A 33 -1.77 4.35 12.05
CA VAL A 33 -0.99 5.12 11.07
C VAL A 33 -1.14 6.63 11.26
N GLU A 34 -2.36 7.11 11.47
CA GLU A 34 -2.68 8.52 11.66
C GLU A 34 -2.67 8.92 13.14
N GLY A 35 -2.69 7.96 14.05
CA GLY A 35 -2.55 8.18 15.47
C GLY A 35 -1.26 8.94 15.78
N LYS A 36 -1.39 9.86 16.73
CA LYS A 36 -0.24 10.53 17.35
C LYS A 36 0.38 9.56 18.36
N PHE A 37 1.11 8.57 17.87
CA PHE A 37 1.99 7.78 18.74
C PHE A 37 3.10 8.72 19.20
N THR A 38 3.05 9.12 20.47
CA THR A 38 4.15 9.83 21.12
C THR A 38 5.27 8.80 21.32
N SER A 39 6.24 8.78 20.40
CA SER A 39 7.40 7.88 20.46
C SER A 39 8.19 8.07 21.76
N ALA A 40 7.85 7.30 22.79
CA ALA A 40 8.60 7.21 24.03
C ALA A 40 9.60 6.02 24.03
N SER A 41 9.58 5.16 23.03
CA SER A 41 10.37 3.92 23.04
C SER A 41 11.30 3.84 21.84
N ARG A 42 12.59 4.10 22.09
CA ARG A 42 13.72 4.12 21.13
C ARG A 42 14.13 2.72 20.60
N THR A 43 13.32 1.68 20.84
CA THR A 43 13.77 0.28 20.70
C THR A 43 12.75 -0.67 20.05
N THR A 44 11.57 -0.19 19.64
CA THR A 44 10.54 -1.04 19.02
C THR A 44 10.20 -0.55 17.61
N GLU A 45 10.05 -1.49 16.68
CA GLU A 45 9.65 -1.24 15.29
C GLU A 45 8.49 -0.23 15.19
N ASP A 46 8.56 0.65 14.20
CA ASP A 46 7.56 1.69 14.00
C ASP A 46 6.17 1.05 13.78
N PRO A 47 5.16 1.35 14.64
CA PRO A 47 3.86 0.70 14.57
C PRO A 47 3.14 1.00 13.25
N LYS A 48 3.44 2.13 12.59
CA LYS A 48 2.89 2.47 11.27
C LYS A 48 3.53 1.59 10.20
N GLN A 49 4.83 1.35 10.27
CA GLN A 49 5.52 0.45 9.36
C GLN A 49 4.96 -0.98 9.47
N LYS A 50 4.72 -1.46 10.69
CA LYS A 50 4.08 -2.77 10.94
C LYS A 50 2.65 -2.84 10.38
N ALA A 51 1.87 -1.77 10.54
CA ALA A 51 0.54 -1.66 9.95
C ALA A 51 0.58 -1.74 8.41
N PHE A 52 1.47 -0.98 7.76
CA PHE A 52 1.61 -1.03 6.31
C PHE A 52 2.14 -2.38 5.80
N GLN A 53 2.99 -3.06 6.57
CA GLN A 53 3.45 -4.42 6.26
C GLN A 53 2.28 -5.39 6.22
N ARG A 54 1.42 -5.37 7.25
CA ARG A 54 0.23 -6.22 7.29
C ARG A 54 -0.66 -6.01 6.06
N VAL A 55 -0.93 -4.75 5.68
CA VAL A 55 -1.71 -4.44 4.48
C VAL A 55 -1.02 -4.97 3.21
N ALA A 56 0.32 -4.86 3.11
CA ALA A 56 1.06 -5.37 1.97
C ALA A 56 0.97 -6.90 1.86
N ASP A 57 1.04 -7.62 2.98
CA ASP A 57 0.97 -9.09 3.02
C ASP A 57 -0.41 -9.59 2.58
N GLU A 58 -1.49 -8.95 3.06
CA GLU A 58 -2.87 -9.27 2.65
C GLU A 58 -3.10 -9.00 1.16
N LEU A 59 -2.61 -7.86 0.64
CA LEU A 59 -2.67 -7.54 -0.78
C LEU A 59 -1.87 -8.54 -1.62
N MET A 60 -0.69 -8.95 -1.14
CA MET A 60 0.12 -9.95 -1.81
C MET A 60 -0.58 -11.31 -1.86
N ALA A 61 -1.25 -11.71 -0.78
CA ALA A 61 -2.01 -12.96 -0.70
C ALA A 61 -3.19 -12.98 -1.70
N MET A 62 -3.79 -11.82 -1.98
CA MET A 62 -4.82 -11.68 -3.03
C MET A 62 -4.26 -11.61 -4.46
N GLY A 63 -2.94 -11.66 -4.64
CA GLY A 63 -2.30 -11.57 -5.96
C GLY A 63 -2.09 -10.13 -6.46
N VAL A 64 -2.31 -9.13 -5.61
CA VAL A 64 -2.08 -7.73 -5.96
C VAL A 64 -0.57 -7.48 -6.09
N ALA A 65 -0.17 -6.71 -7.10
CA ALA A 65 1.22 -6.34 -7.36
C ALA A 65 1.84 -5.33 -6.36
N ILE A 66 1.27 -5.21 -5.15
CA ILE A 66 1.81 -4.39 -4.06
C ILE A 66 2.47 -5.34 -3.07
N ARG A 67 3.79 -5.20 -2.91
CA ARG A 67 4.60 -6.16 -2.12
C ARG A 67 5.36 -5.54 -0.97
N THR A 68 5.29 -4.22 -0.82
CA THR A 68 6.06 -3.50 0.19
C THR A 68 5.22 -2.47 0.93
N PRO A 69 5.49 -2.24 2.23
CA PRO A 69 4.85 -1.19 3.03
C PRO A 69 4.91 0.20 2.36
N LYS A 70 6.04 0.50 1.70
CA LYS A 70 6.28 1.77 1.02
C LYS A 70 5.34 1.97 -0.17
N GLN A 71 5.10 0.92 -0.95
CA GLN A 71 4.16 0.97 -2.07
C GLN A 71 2.72 1.16 -1.56
N VAL A 72 2.33 0.46 -0.49
CA VAL A 72 1.03 0.64 0.19
C VAL A 72 0.86 2.10 0.62
N GLN A 73 1.84 2.64 1.35
CA GLN A 73 1.83 4.02 1.83
C GLN A 73 1.70 5.02 0.67
N GLN A 74 2.48 4.87 -0.39
CA GLN A 74 2.37 5.74 -1.58
C GLN A 74 0.99 5.65 -2.22
N LYS A 75 0.42 4.45 -2.33
CA LYS A 75 -0.89 4.25 -2.96
C LYS A 75 -2.01 4.88 -2.14
N ILE A 76 -1.98 4.72 -0.82
CA ILE A 76 -2.93 5.36 0.10
C ILE A 76 -2.81 6.88 0.04
N ASN A 77 -1.59 7.42 0.05
CA ASN A 77 -1.38 8.87 -0.08
C ASN A 77 -1.92 9.41 -1.42
N ASN A 78 -1.77 8.65 -2.51
CA ASN A 78 -2.34 9.01 -3.81
C ASN A 78 -3.88 8.93 -3.82
N LEU A 79 -4.47 7.99 -3.07
CA LEU A 79 -5.93 7.91 -2.91
C LEU A 79 -6.49 9.08 -2.09
N LYS A 80 -5.76 9.56 -1.07
CA LYS A 80 -6.17 10.71 -0.25
C LYS A 80 -6.06 12.07 -0.95
N LYS A 81 -5.15 12.18 -1.91
CA LYS A 81 -4.91 13.43 -2.68
C LYS A 81 -5.90 13.63 -3.83
N ARG A 82 -6.70 12.61 -4.15
CA ARG A 82 -7.73 12.66 -5.19
C ARG A 82 -9.08 12.90 -4.56
#